data_AF-A0A2H6FB58-F1
#
_entry.id   AF-A0A2H6FB58-F1
#
_cell.length_a   1.000
_cell.length_b   1.000
_cell.length_c   1.000
_cell.angle_alpha   90.00
_cell.angle_beta   90.00
_cell.angle_gamma   90.00
#
_symmetry.space_group_name_H-M   'P 1'
#
loop_
_entity.id
_entity.type
_entity.pdbx_description
1 polymer ?
#
loop_
_entity_poly.entity_id
_entity_poly.type
_entity_poly.pdbx_seq_one_letter_code
_entity_poly.pdbx_strand_id
1 'polypeptide(L)'
;MKLCSARKLEWFGGYNIIMDGKKRLNITQGLKVKIVLKQDQKSGKLTEGVVKDILTNSPSHPHGIKVRLDSGDVGRVKEICR
;
A
#
# COMPACT_ATOMS: atom_id res chain seq x y z
N MET A 1 9.24 -51.87 -4.52
CA MET A 1 10.30 -50.85 -4.31
C MET A 1 10.22 -49.84 -5.45
N LYS A 2 10.19 -48.51 -5.31
CA LYS A 2 10.63 -47.62 -4.23
C LYS A 2 9.53 -46.57 -3.98
N LEU A 3 9.17 -46.40 -2.71
CA LEU A 3 8.58 -45.15 -2.24
C LEU A 3 9.58 -44.03 -2.54
N CYS A 4 9.22 -43.04 -3.35
CA CYS A 4 9.87 -41.74 -3.31
C CYS A 4 9.06 -40.83 -2.40
N SER A 5 9.38 -40.97 -1.11
CA SER A 5 9.13 -39.96 -0.09
C SER A 5 10.02 -38.75 -0.36
N ALA A 6 9.40 -37.61 -0.65
CA ALA A 6 9.99 -36.28 -0.49
C ALA A 6 8.87 -35.37 0.06
N ARG A 7 8.58 -35.46 1.36
CA ARG A 7 9.11 -34.53 2.37
C ARG A 7 8.93 -33.05 1.97
N LYS A 8 7.80 -32.50 2.42
CA LYS A 8 7.75 -31.30 3.27
C LYS A 8 8.57 -30.10 2.77
N LEU A 9 7.92 -29.23 2.02
CA LEU A 9 8.29 -27.81 1.96
C LEU A 9 7.12 -27.00 2.53
N GLU A 10 7.01 -27.01 3.86
CA GLU A 10 6.44 -25.87 4.56
C GLU A 10 7.42 -24.69 4.36
N TRP A 11 7.05 -23.76 3.49
CA TRP A 11 7.61 -22.41 3.53
C TRP A 11 6.52 -21.48 4.01
N PHE A 12 6.61 -21.14 5.29
CA PHE A 12 5.95 -20.00 5.90
C PHE A 12 6.30 -18.75 5.11
N GLY A 13 5.39 -18.33 4.23
CA GLY A 13 5.46 -17.03 3.57
C GLY A 13 4.15 -16.32 3.87
N GLY A 14 4.08 -15.64 5.01
CA GLY A 14 2.93 -14.82 5.39
C GLY A 14 2.54 -13.92 4.23
N TYR A 15 1.39 -14.18 3.64
CA TYR A 15 0.85 -13.44 2.51
C TYR A 15 0.45 -12.05 3.03
N ASN A 16 1.38 -11.09 3.00
CA ASN A 16 1.01 -9.68 3.09
C ASN A 16 0.19 -9.38 1.84
N ILE A 17 -1.14 -9.42 1.99
CA ILE A 17 -2.11 -8.94 0.99
C ILE A 17 -1.93 -7.42 0.84
N ILE A 18 -0.85 -7.01 0.18
CA ILE A 18 -0.59 -5.62 -0.16
C ILE A 18 -1.55 -5.26 -1.29
N MET A 19 -2.68 -4.65 -0.94
CA MET A 19 -3.61 -4.12 -1.94
C MET A 19 -2.95 -2.96 -2.69
N ASP A 20 -3.06 -2.98 -4.01
CA ASP A 20 -2.47 -1.95 -4.86
C ASP A 20 -3.12 -0.59 -4.62
N GLY A 21 -2.30 0.38 -4.18
CA GLY A 21 -2.69 1.76 -3.90
C GLY A 21 -2.79 2.67 -5.12
N LYS A 22 -2.73 2.12 -6.34
CA LYS A 22 -2.89 2.91 -7.60
C LYS A 22 -4.35 3.00 -8.03
N LYS A 23 -5.20 2.07 -7.56
CA LYS A 23 -6.64 2.06 -7.84
C LYS A 23 -7.41 2.81 -6.77
N ARG A 24 -8.26 3.74 -7.20
CA ARG A 24 -9.09 4.55 -6.28
C ARG A 24 -10.14 3.72 -5.58
N LEU A 25 -10.61 2.64 -6.22
CA LEU A 25 -11.58 1.71 -5.65
C LEU A 25 -11.15 1.12 -4.30
N ASN A 26 -9.83 1.01 -4.08
CA ASN A 26 -9.29 0.44 -2.85
C ASN A 26 -9.08 1.49 -1.74
N ILE A 27 -9.24 2.79 -2.05
CA ILE A 27 -8.93 3.89 -1.13
C ILE A 27 -10.21 4.65 -0.80
N THR A 28 -10.68 4.48 0.42
CA THR A 28 -11.73 5.28 1.05
C THR A 28 -11.15 6.20 2.11
N GLN A 29 -11.87 7.29 2.40
CA GLN A 29 -11.56 8.16 3.52
C GLN A 29 -11.66 7.36 4.83
N GLY A 30 -10.77 7.61 5.78
CA GLY A 30 -10.67 6.85 7.04
C GLY A 30 -9.82 5.57 6.96
N LEU A 31 -9.31 5.18 5.78
CA LEU A 31 -8.38 4.04 5.68
C LEU A 31 -6.97 4.41 6.14
N LYS A 32 -6.30 3.42 6.74
CA LYS A 32 -4.87 3.46 7.00
C LYS A 32 -4.10 3.16 5.72
N VAL A 33 -3.24 4.08 5.34
CA VAL A 33 -2.41 3.97 4.14
C VAL A 33 -0.98 4.35 4.47
N LYS A 34 -0.06 3.82 3.68
CA LYS A 34 1.32 4.28 3.66
C LYS A 34 1.52 5.18 2.46
N ILE A 35 1.88 6.43 2.73
CA ILE A 35 2.15 7.42 1.70
C ILE A 35 3.64 7.75 1.64
N VAL A 36 4.10 8.12 0.45
CA VAL A 36 5.37 8.80 0.29
C VAL A 36 5.11 10.31 0.19
N LEU A 37 5.75 11.07 1.07
CA LEU A 37 5.73 12.52 1.04
C LEU A 37 6.73 13.02 -0.01
N LYS A 38 6.55 14.26 -0.49
CA LYS A 38 7.50 14.88 -1.43
C LYS A 38 8.92 14.95 -0.84
N GLN A 39 9.02 15.24 0.46
CA GLN A 39 10.29 15.28 1.20
C GLN A 39 10.99 13.91 1.22
N ASP A 40 10.22 12.83 1.33
CA ASP A 40 10.73 11.46 1.43
C ASP A 40 10.93 10.77 0.08
N GLN A 41 10.64 11.42 -1.05
CA GLN A 41 10.83 10.83 -2.38
C GLN A 41 12.27 10.39 -2.67
N LYS A 42 13.28 11.07 -2.09
CA LYS A 42 14.69 10.68 -2.20
C LYS A 42 15.07 9.57 -1.24
N SER A 43 14.48 9.56 -0.03
CA SER A 43 14.81 8.58 1.01
C SER A 43 13.99 7.29 0.90
N GLY A 44 12.89 7.30 0.15
CA GLY A 44 11.96 6.17 0.05
C GLY A 44 11.18 5.87 1.33
N LYS A 45 11.20 6.79 2.31
CA LYS A 45 10.50 6.58 3.58
C LYS A 45 8.99 6.59 3.36
N LEU A 46 8.32 5.61 3.96
CA LEU A 46 6.87 5.49 3.94
C LEU A 46 6.32 6.01 5.27
N THR A 47 5.36 6.91 5.18
CA THR A 47 4.67 7.47 6.33
C THR A 47 3.28 6.86 6.40
N GLU A 48 2.98 6.25 7.54
CA GLU A 48 1.66 5.67 7.80
C GLU A 48 0.71 6.76 8.28
N GLY A 49 -0.53 6.72 7.82
CA GLY A 49 -1.54 7.66 8.28
C GLY A 49 -2.93 7.34 7.77
N VAL A 50 -3.91 8.11 8.27
CA VAL A 50 -5.32 7.96 7.90
C VAL A 50 -5.66 8.95 6.79
N VAL A 51 -6.30 8.47 5.73
CA VAL A 51 -6.76 9.33 4.61
C VAL A 51 -7.90 10.22 5.07
N LYS A 52 -7.70 11.55 4.94
CA LYS A 52 -8.74 12.56 5.14
C LYS A 52 -9.44 12.90 3.83
N ASP A 53 -8.66 13.32 2.83
CA ASP A 53 -9.18 13.72 1.52
C ASP A 53 -8.44 13.05 0.37
N ILE A 54 -9.18 12.71 -0.67
CA ILE A 54 -8.64 12.20 -1.94
C ILE A 54 -8.62 13.36 -2.92
N LEU A 55 -7.43 13.83 -3.28
CA LEU A 55 -7.25 15.01 -4.16
C LEU A 55 -7.23 14.65 -5.65
N THR A 56 -7.55 13.41 -6.01
CA THR A 56 -7.44 12.93 -7.39
C THR A 56 -8.74 12.31 -7.87
N ASN A 57 -9.18 12.74 -9.06
CA ASN A 57 -10.47 12.35 -9.61
C ASN A 57 -10.39 11.05 -10.43
N SER A 58 -9.27 10.82 -11.14
CA SER A 58 -9.16 9.66 -12.04
C SER A 58 -9.09 8.33 -11.26
N PRO A 59 -9.59 7.22 -11.85
CA PRO A 59 -9.68 5.94 -11.18
C PRO A 59 -8.33 5.22 -11.02
N SER A 60 -7.38 5.48 -11.93
CA SER A 60 -6.05 4.85 -11.96
C SER A 60 -4.96 5.90 -12.16
N HIS A 61 -3.91 5.83 -11.33
CA HIS A 61 -2.76 6.71 -11.42
C HIS A 61 -1.45 5.91 -11.36
N PRO A 62 -0.54 6.03 -12.35
CA PRO A 62 0.67 5.21 -12.41
C PRO A 62 1.61 5.42 -11.21
N HIS A 63 1.63 6.64 -10.67
CA HIS A 63 2.46 7.00 -9.51
C HIS A 63 1.74 6.89 -8.16
N GLY A 64 0.48 6.43 -8.15
CA GLY A 64 -0.36 6.38 -6.97
C GLY A 64 -1.26 7.59 -6.78
N ILE A 65 -2.24 7.45 -5.89
CA ILE A 65 -3.29 8.44 -5.67
C ILE A 65 -2.80 9.52 -4.72
N LYS A 66 -3.08 10.77 -5.06
CA LYS A 66 -2.76 11.92 -4.20
C LYS A 66 -3.82 12.00 -3.11
N VAL A 67 -3.38 11.85 -1.87
CA VAL A 67 -4.23 11.95 -0.68
C VAL A 67 -3.67 12.96 0.29
N ARG A 68 -4.56 13.52 1.10
CA ARG A 68 -4.24 14.28 2.30
C ARG A 68 -4.51 13.40 3.50
N LEU A 69 -3.55 13.29 4.41
CA LEU A 69 -3.73 12.62 5.68
C LEU A 69 -4.43 13.53 6.69
N ASP A 70 -4.97 12.94 7.76
CA ASP A 70 -5.55 13.72 8.84
C ASP A 70 -4.54 14.63 9.54
N SER A 71 -3.26 14.22 9.60
CA SER A 71 -2.14 15.03 10.09
C SER A 71 -1.88 16.31 9.28
N GLY A 72 -2.50 16.48 8.10
CA GLY A 72 -2.29 17.61 7.19
C GLY A 72 -1.27 17.35 6.08
N ASP A 73 -0.52 16.25 6.20
CA ASP A 73 0.45 15.82 5.19
C ASP A 73 -0.18 15.43 3.87
N VAL A 74 0.49 15.75 2.76
CA VAL A 74 0.03 15.44 1.40
C VAL A 74 1.08 14.57 0.69
N GLY A 75 0.65 13.42 0.17
CA GLY A 75 1.55 12.48 -0.48
C GLY A 75 0.88 11.57 -1.50
N ARG A 76 1.67 10.63 -2.01
CA ARG A 76 1.21 9.59 -2.95
C ARG A 76 1.08 8.28 -2.20
N VAL A 77 -0.08 7.63 -2.30
CA VAL A 77 -0.32 6.31 -1.70
C VAL A 77 0.55 5.28 -2.42
N LYS A 78 1.29 4.49 -1.64
CA LYS A 78 2.10 3.36 -2.12
C LYS A 78 1.49 2.04 -1.72
N GLU A 79 1.07 1.94 -0.47
CA GLU A 79 0.57 0.71 0.13
C GLU A 79 -0.66 1.01 1.00
N ILE A 80 -1.60 0.08 1.02
CA ILE A 80 -2.77 0.13 1.90
C ILE A 80 -2.52 -0.90 2.99
N CYS A 81 -2.53 -0.47 4.25
CA CYS A 81 -2.40 -1.36 5.38
C CYS A 81 -3.83 -1.73 5.84
N ARG A 82 -4.18 -3.01 5.71
CA ARG A 82 -5.48 -3.54 6.13
C ARG A 82 -5.32 -4.36 7.40
#